data_AF-A0A0P8C3R0-F1
#
_entry.id   AF-A0A0P8C3R0-F1
#
_cell.length_a   1.000
_cell.length_b   1.000
_cell.length_c   1.000
_cell.angle_alpha   90.00
_cell.angle_beta   90.00
_cell.angle_gamma   90.00
#
_symmetry.space_group_name_H-M   'P 1'
#
loop_
_entity.id
_entity.type
_entity.pdbx_description
1 polymer ?
#
loop_
_entity_poly.entity_id
_entity_poly.type
_entity_poly.pdbx_seq_one_letter_code
_entity_poly.pdbx_strand_id
1 'polypeptide(L)'
;MKLKLILMLFFLSGMIVSGCIGNSTKQVPVVHVNMTLVEKDGYVQVENYKLTREMVNYLSRPRATKAESFPAITARTMIVKGKNSSIGPWETLPYKGNGTYSFNIGFKEDKYPLLNDTVHISIMIVDRKGGQTGYFVQDMIWK
;
A
#
# COMPACT_ATOMS: atom_id res chain seq x y z
N MET A 1 10.42 43.39 40.58
CA MET A 1 9.80 43.29 39.24
C MET A 1 10.47 42.26 38.31
N LYS A 2 11.74 41.89 38.50
CA LYS A 2 12.48 40.98 37.59
C LYS A 2 12.12 39.49 37.72
N LEU A 3 11.65 39.04 38.90
CA LEU A 3 11.33 37.63 39.16
C LEU A 3 10.01 37.16 38.50
N LYS A 4 9.00 38.06 38.41
CA LYS A 4 7.72 37.76 37.74
C LYS A 4 7.86 37.62 36.22
N LEU A 5 8.82 38.33 35.62
CA LEU A 5 9.06 38.27 34.18
C LEU A 5 9.75 36.95 33.76
N ILE A 6 10.64 36.43 34.63
CA ILE A 6 11.35 35.16 34.39
C ILE A 6 10.39 33.96 34.50
N LEU A 7 9.46 33.98 35.46
CA LEU A 7 8.46 32.92 35.59
C LEU A 7 7.48 32.88 34.40
N MET A 8 7.14 34.05 33.84
CA MET A 8 6.25 34.17 32.68
C MET A 8 6.93 33.67 31.39
N LEU A 9 8.24 33.85 31.25
CA LEU A 9 9.02 33.30 30.13
C LEU A 9 9.12 31.77 30.17
N PHE A 10 9.18 31.18 31.36
CA PHE A 10 9.22 29.73 31.55
C PHE A 10 7.86 29.06 31.30
N PHE A 11 6.76 29.77 31.52
CA PHE A 11 5.42 29.26 31.26
C PHE A 11 5.07 29.30 29.76
N LEU A 12 5.66 30.21 28.99
CA LEU A 12 5.44 30.32 27.53
C LEU A 12 6.25 29.30 26.71
N SER A 13 7.35 28.76 27.25
CA SER A 13 8.17 27.75 26.56
C SER A 13 7.68 26.31 26.74
N GLY A 14 6.76 26.07 27.69
CA GLY A 14 6.24 24.72 27.99
C GLY A 14 5.12 24.21 27.07
N MET A 15 4.58 25.05 26.16
CA MET A 15 3.43 24.69 25.33
C MET A 15 3.77 24.20 23.91
N ILE A 16 5.04 23.98 23.58
CA ILE A 16 5.45 23.62 22.21
C ILE A 16 6.05 22.20 22.15
N VAL A 17 5.31 21.16 22.56
CA VAL A 17 5.55 19.79 22.06
C VAL A 17 4.34 18.86 22.23
N SER A 18 3.12 19.36 22.01
CA SER A 18 1.98 18.50 21.63
C SER A 18 1.99 18.28 20.11
N GLY A 19 3.18 18.01 19.57
CA GLY A 19 3.36 17.64 18.17
C GLY A 19 2.69 16.28 17.96
N CYS A 20 1.77 16.22 17.02
CA CYS A 20 1.24 15.00 16.43
C CYS A 20 2.37 14.21 15.75
N ILE A 21 3.31 13.68 16.52
CA ILE A 21 4.33 12.77 16.02
C ILE A 21 3.62 11.43 15.88
N GLY A 22 3.02 11.21 14.70
CA GLY A 22 2.59 9.89 14.28
C GLY A 22 3.80 8.96 14.46
N ASN A 23 3.64 7.94 15.29
CA ASN A 23 4.74 7.09 15.73
C ASN A 23 5.51 6.53 14.52
N SER A 24 6.65 7.13 14.21
CA SER A 24 7.51 6.79 13.07
C SER A 24 8.15 5.41 13.23
N THR A 25 7.92 4.71 14.34
CA THR A 25 8.35 3.32 14.56
C THR A 25 7.23 2.30 14.36
N LYS A 26 5.96 2.74 14.22
CA LYS A 26 4.84 1.83 13.97
C LYS A 26 5.09 1.10 12.65
N GLN A 27 5.13 -0.22 12.70
CA GLN A 27 5.19 -1.07 11.51
C GLN A 27 3.80 -1.59 11.16
N VAL A 28 3.55 -1.78 9.86
CA VAL A 28 2.29 -2.31 9.35
C VAL A 28 2.56 -3.36 8.27
N PRO A 29 1.70 -4.38 8.15
CA PRO A 29 1.88 -5.42 7.15
C PRO A 29 1.57 -4.89 5.75
N VAL A 30 2.26 -5.45 4.77
CA VAL A 30 2.01 -5.30 3.33
C VAL A 30 2.20 -6.64 2.63
N VAL A 31 1.71 -6.74 1.41
CA VAL A 31 2.14 -7.79 0.48
C VAL A 31 3.14 -7.17 -0.48
N HIS A 32 4.36 -7.71 -0.50
CA HIS A 32 5.33 -7.42 -1.54
C HIS A 32 5.05 -8.31 -2.75
N VAL A 33 4.85 -7.69 -3.89
CA VAL A 33 4.58 -8.32 -5.17
C VAL A 33 5.86 -8.26 -5.99
N ASN A 34 6.32 -9.42 -6.45
CA ASN A 34 7.36 -9.53 -7.47
C ASN A 34 6.80 -10.38 -8.61
N MET A 35 6.63 -9.80 -9.79
CA MET A 35 5.99 -10.49 -10.92
C MET A 35 6.64 -10.13 -12.25
N THR A 36 6.68 -11.08 -13.17
CA THR A 36 7.14 -10.88 -14.56
C THR A 36 5.92 -10.80 -15.47
N LEU A 37 5.80 -9.67 -16.18
CA LEU A 37 4.75 -9.41 -17.13
C LEU A 37 5.27 -9.57 -18.56
N VAL A 38 4.47 -10.23 -19.40
CA VAL A 38 4.75 -10.43 -20.82
C VAL A 38 3.52 -10.08 -21.65
N GLU A 39 3.72 -9.31 -22.71
CA GLU A 39 2.70 -8.99 -23.70
C GLU A 39 2.68 -10.08 -24.77
N LYS A 40 1.49 -10.64 -25.00
CA LYS A 40 1.23 -11.68 -25.99
C LYS A 40 -0.15 -11.46 -26.60
N ASP A 41 -0.20 -11.39 -27.93
CA ASP A 41 -1.44 -11.21 -28.70
C ASP A 41 -2.26 -9.98 -28.28
N GLY A 42 -1.59 -8.89 -27.85
CA GLY A 42 -2.23 -7.65 -27.39
C GLY A 42 -2.74 -7.69 -25.94
N TYR A 43 -2.47 -8.78 -25.20
CA TYR A 43 -2.82 -8.93 -23.79
C TYR A 43 -1.56 -9.05 -22.93
N VAL A 44 -1.63 -8.53 -21.71
CA VAL A 44 -0.55 -8.64 -20.72
C VAL A 44 -0.84 -9.82 -19.80
N GLN A 45 0.09 -10.77 -19.76
CA GLN A 45 0.03 -11.99 -18.98
C GLN A 45 1.11 -12.01 -17.90
N VAL A 46 0.85 -12.74 -16.81
CA VAL A 46 1.83 -12.99 -15.75
C VAL A 46 2.56 -14.28 -16.07
N GLU A 47 3.86 -14.21 -16.32
CA GLU A 47 4.68 -15.39 -16.59
C GLU A 47 5.15 -16.06 -15.29
N ASN A 48 5.57 -15.25 -14.32
CA ASN A 48 6.00 -15.72 -13.01
C ASN A 48 5.62 -14.69 -11.94
N TYR A 49 5.38 -15.15 -10.71
CA TYR A 49 5.10 -14.27 -9.59
C TYR A 49 5.54 -14.87 -8.25
N LYS A 50 5.82 -13.98 -7.30
CA LYS A 50 6.06 -14.27 -5.90
C LYS A 50 5.38 -13.20 -5.06
N LEU A 51 4.61 -13.64 -4.07
CA LEU A 51 3.91 -12.79 -3.12
C LEU A 51 4.50 -13.06 -1.74
N THR A 52 5.12 -12.05 -1.14
CA THR A 52 5.73 -12.16 0.20
C THR A 52 5.03 -11.24 1.20
N ARG A 53 4.91 -11.74 2.43
CA ARG A 53 4.42 -10.94 3.56
C ARG A 53 5.60 -10.13 4.07
N GLU A 54 5.42 -8.83 4.21
CA GLU A 54 6.45 -7.93 4.72
C GLU A 54 5.85 -6.92 5.69
N MET A 55 6.73 -6.32 6.50
CA MET A 55 6.39 -5.22 7.39
C MET A 55 7.11 -3.97 6.90
N VAL A 56 6.37 -2.87 6.76
CA VAL A 56 6.93 -1.57 6.39
C VAL A 56 6.63 -0.55 7.46
N ASN A 57 7.37 0.57 7.43
CA ASN A 57 7.06 1.71 8.26
C ASN A 57 5.64 2.21 7.94
N TYR A 58 4.86 2.55 8.96
CA TYR A 58 3.53 3.11 8.81
C TYR A 58 3.51 4.35 7.91
N LEU A 59 4.56 5.17 7.94
CA LEU A 59 4.69 6.36 7.08
C LEU A 59 4.95 5.99 5.61
N SER A 60 5.64 4.87 5.33
CA SER A 60 5.93 4.39 3.98
C SER A 60 4.90 3.41 3.43
N ARG A 61 3.80 3.14 4.16
CA ARG A 61 2.76 2.23 3.70
C ARG A 61 2.07 2.76 2.43
N PRO A 62 1.66 1.88 1.50
CA PRO A 62 0.74 2.24 0.42
C PRO A 62 -0.56 2.84 0.96
N ARG A 63 -0.95 4.06 0.52
CA ARG A 63 -2.17 4.78 0.99
C ARG A 63 -3.21 5.03 -0.09
N ALA A 64 -3.01 4.43 -1.25
CA ALA A 64 -3.62 4.73 -2.54
C ALA A 64 -2.76 5.70 -3.35
N THR A 65 -2.32 5.22 -4.50
CA THR A 65 -1.59 6.00 -5.49
C THR A 65 -2.43 6.12 -6.75
N LYS A 66 -2.29 7.25 -7.45
CA LYS A 66 -2.95 7.49 -8.72
C LYS A 66 -1.91 7.30 -9.82
N ALA A 67 -2.29 6.67 -10.92
CA ALA A 67 -1.49 6.74 -12.13
C ALA A 67 -1.37 8.20 -12.58
N GLU A 68 -0.15 8.70 -12.72
CA GLU A 68 0.12 9.96 -13.40
C GLU A 68 -0.08 9.84 -14.91
N SER A 69 0.07 8.63 -15.45
CA SER A 69 -0.10 8.32 -16.87
C SER A 69 -0.48 6.85 -17.08
N PHE A 70 -1.10 6.57 -18.22
CA PHE A 70 -1.41 5.22 -18.68
C PHE A 70 -0.47 4.81 -19.83
N PRO A 71 -0.18 3.51 -20.03
CA PRO A 71 -0.74 2.36 -19.32
C PRO A 71 -0.20 2.21 -17.89
N ALA A 72 -0.97 1.52 -17.04
CA ALA A 72 -0.66 1.39 -15.62
C ALA A 72 -0.95 -0.02 -15.11
N ILE A 73 -0.17 -0.46 -14.12
CA ILE A 73 -0.50 -1.59 -13.26
C ILE A 73 -1.26 -1.02 -12.06
N THR A 74 -2.40 -1.59 -11.73
CA THR A 74 -3.14 -1.24 -10.52
C THR A 74 -3.43 -2.49 -9.70
N ALA A 75 -3.17 -2.43 -8.41
CA ALA A 75 -3.20 -3.58 -7.54
C ALA A 75 -3.79 -3.24 -6.17
N ARG A 76 -4.44 -4.20 -5.53
CA ARG A 76 -4.93 -4.04 -4.15
C ARG A 76 -5.09 -5.39 -3.46
N THR A 77 -5.19 -5.32 -2.15
CA THR A 77 -5.54 -6.45 -1.30
C THR A 77 -7.01 -6.38 -0.87
N MET A 78 -7.57 -7.52 -0.49
CA MET A 78 -8.83 -7.63 0.24
C MET A 78 -8.70 -8.73 1.30
N ILE A 79 -9.01 -8.40 2.55
CA ILE A 79 -9.12 -9.40 3.62
C ILE A 79 -10.52 -10.02 3.51
N VAL A 80 -10.60 -11.34 3.30
CA VAL A 80 -11.85 -12.06 3.08
C VAL A 80 -12.40 -12.56 4.41
N LYS A 81 -13.49 -11.93 4.89
CA LYS A 81 -14.15 -12.21 6.18
C LYS A 81 -15.68 -12.05 6.11
N GLY A 82 -16.28 -12.42 4.98
CA GLY A 82 -17.72 -12.23 4.75
C GLY A 82 -18.13 -10.76 4.94
N LYS A 83 -19.07 -10.49 5.85
CA LYS A 83 -19.56 -9.12 6.13
C LYS A 83 -18.48 -8.17 6.69
N ASN A 84 -17.40 -8.71 7.27
CA ASN A 84 -16.30 -7.94 7.85
C ASN A 84 -15.09 -7.80 6.92
N SER A 85 -15.27 -8.12 5.63
CA SER A 85 -14.22 -7.94 4.64
C SER A 85 -13.75 -6.48 4.56
N SER A 86 -12.46 -6.31 4.29
CA SER A 86 -11.84 -5.00 4.16
C SER A 86 -11.02 -4.95 2.88
N ILE A 87 -11.26 -3.93 2.06
CA ILE A 87 -10.56 -3.72 0.80
C ILE A 87 -9.46 -2.68 1.04
N GLY A 88 -8.23 -3.06 0.70
CA GLY A 88 -7.07 -2.19 0.74
C GLY A 88 -7.11 -1.08 -0.32
N PRO A 89 -6.24 -0.07 -0.18
CA PRO A 89 -6.12 0.97 -1.18
C PRO A 89 -5.60 0.43 -2.52
N TRP A 90 -5.88 1.17 -3.60
CA TRP A 90 -5.30 0.91 -4.92
C TRP A 90 -3.86 1.42 -4.98
N GLU A 91 -2.91 0.52 -5.13
CA GLU A 91 -1.55 0.87 -5.55
C GLU A 91 -1.48 0.87 -7.08
N THR A 92 -1.03 1.97 -7.66
CA THR A 92 -0.97 2.17 -9.10
C THR A 92 0.42 2.65 -9.49
N LEU A 93 1.05 1.95 -10.44
CA LEU A 93 2.37 2.25 -10.95
C LEU A 93 2.38 2.24 -12.49
N PRO A 94 3.29 2.98 -13.15
CA PRO A 94 3.39 2.97 -14.61
C PRO A 94 3.72 1.57 -15.15
N TYR A 95 3.00 1.14 -16.18
CA TYR A 95 3.36 -0.04 -16.97
C TYR A 95 4.33 0.36 -18.08
N LYS A 96 5.52 -0.24 -18.11
CA LYS A 96 6.60 0.11 -19.04
C LYS A 96 6.84 -0.96 -20.12
N GLY A 97 5.92 -1.92 -20.25
CA GLY A 97 6.05 -3.07 -21.16
C GLY A 97 6.52 -4.34 -20.45
N ASN A 98 7.06 -5.29 -21.20
CA ASN A 98 7.56 -6.57 -20.68
C ASN A 98 8.64 -6.36 -19.62
N GLY A 99 8.64 -7.22 -18.60
CA GLY A 99 9.69 -7.23 -17.59
C GLY A 99 9.17 -7.53 -16.18
N THR A 100 10.08 -7.40 -15.21
CA THR A 100 9.80 -7.68 -13.80
C THR A 100 9.39 -6.41 -13.07
N TYR A 101 8.31 -6.51 -12.31
CA TYR A 101 7.74 -5.45 -11.50
C TYR A 101 7.82 -5.87 -10.03
N SER A 102 8.28 -4.95 -9.19
CA SER A 102 8.42 -5.15 -7.75
C SER A 102 7.84 -3.95 -7.00
N PHE A 103 6.81 -4.20 -6.20
CA PHE A 103 6.08 -3.14 -5.50
C PHE A 103 5.32 -3.70 -4.29
N ASN A 104 4.95 -2.81 -3.36
CA ASN A 104 4.19 -3.16 -2.18
C ASN A 104 2.72 -2.76 -2.34
N ILE A 105 1.82 -3.66 -1.97
CA ILE A 105 0.39 -3.36 -1.85
C ILE A 105 -0.02 -3.39 -0.37
N GLY A 106 -0.77 -2.37 0.04
CA GLY A 106 -1.16 -2.17 1.43
C GLY A 106 -2.54 -2.70 1.76
N PHE A 107 -2.88 -2.59 3.04
CA PHE A 107 -4.22 -2.83 3.57
C PHE A 107 -4.87 -1.51 3.96
N LYS A 108 -6.19 -1.54 4.14
CA LYS A 108 -6.93 -0.40 4.70
C LYS A 108 -6.39 -0.10 6.10
N GLU A 109 -6.26 1.19 6.38
CA GLU A 109 -5.79 1.64 7.68
C GLU A 109 -6.62 1.06 8.82
N ASP A 110 -5.92 0.58 9.85
CA ASP A 110 -6.46 -0.08 11.04
C ASP A 110 -7.29 -1.35 10.76
N LYS A 111 -7.17 -1.90 9.54
CA LYS A 111 -7.77 -3.16 9.12
C LYS A 111 -6.68 -4.03 8.49
N TYR A 112 -5.87 -4.63 9.35
CA TYR A 112 -4.78 -5.52 8.98
C TYR A 112 -5.19 -7.00 9.09
N PRO A 113 -4.59 -7.90 8.30
CA PRO A 113 -4.86 -9.32 8.39
C PRO A 113 -4.34 -9.88 9.72
N LEU A 114 -5.11 -10.81 10.28
CA LEU A 114 -4.76 -11.65 11.42
C LEU A 114 -4.27 -13.01 10.93
N LEU A 115 -3.67 -13.79 11.83
CA LEU A 115 -3.26 -15.16 11.55
C LEU A 115 -4.44 -15.98 11.00
N ASN A 116 -4.17 -16.70 9.92
CA ASN A 116 -5.09 -17.53 9.12
C ASN A 116 -6.16 -16.77 8.33
N ASP A 117 -6.11 -15.44 8.26
CA ASP A 117 -6.96 -14.69 7.35
C ASP A 117 -6.65 -15.03 5.89
N THR A 118 -7.68 -15.08 5.04
CA THR A 118 -7.48 -15.13 3.59
C THR A 118 -7.32 -13.71 3.06
N VAL A 119 -6.22 -13.45 2.36
CA VAL A 119 -5.96 -12.20 1.66
C VAL A 119 -6.07 -12.47 0.16
N HIS A 120 -7.08 -11.87 -0.45
CA HIS A 120 -7.26 -11.82 -1.90
C HIS A 120 -6.43 -10.68 -2.48
N ILE A 121 -5.67 -10.97 -3.53
CA ILE A 121 -4.84 -10.00 -4.23
C ILE A 121 -5.34 -9.90 -5.66
N SER A 122 -5.62 -8.67 -6.11
CA SER A 122 -6.07 -8.39 -7.46
C SER A 122 -5.13 -7.39 -8.13
N ILE A 123 -4.61 -7.73 -9.30
CA ILE A 123 -3.71 -6.91 -10.11
C ILE A 123 -4.29 -6.79 -11.52
N MET A 124 -4.53 -5.56 -11.99
CA MET A 124 -5.01 -5.24 -13.32
C MET A 124 -3.93 -4.46 -14.07
N ILE A 125 -3.80 -4.72 -15.36
CA ILE A 125 -3.02 -3.91 -16.28
C ILE A 125 -4.02 -3.17 -17.17
N VAL A 126 -3.90 -1.85 -17.20
CA VAL A 126 -4.82 -0.94 -17.86
C VAL A 126 -4.08 -0.20 -18.97
N ASP A 127 -4.65 -0.15 -20.16
CA ASP A 127 -4.09 0.53 -21.32
C ASP A 127 -4.28 2.07 -21.27
N ARG A 128 -3.80 2.74 -22.33
CA ARG A 128 -3.91 4.21 -22.49
C ARG A 128 -5.35 4.74 -22.59
N LYS A 129 -6.31 3.87 -22.91
CA LYS A 129 -7.73 4.20 -23.06
C LYS A 129 -8.53 3.84 -21.80
N GLY A 130 -7.87 3.32 -20.76
CA GLY A 130 -8.55 2.83 -19.56
C GLY A 130 -9.10 1.39 -19.70
N GLY A 131 -8.81 0.72 -20.81
CA GLY A 131 -9.20 -0.67 -21.06
C GLY A 131 -8.31 -1.65 -20.30
N GLN A 132 -8.88 -2.73 -19.78
CA GLN A 132 -8.11 -3.78 -19.11
C GLN A 132 -7.47 -4.69 -20.15
N THR A 133 -6.13 -4.75 -20.16
CA THR A 133 -5.35 -5.62 -21.06
C THR A 133 -4.72 -6.81 -20.35
N GLY A 134 -4.72 -6.83 -19.01
CA GLY A 134 -4.26 -7.96 -18.22
C GLY A 134 -4.93 -8.00 -16.86
N TYR A 135 -5.11 -9.19 -16.31
CA TYR A 135 -5.68 -9.39 -14.98
C TYR A 135 -5.09 -10.62 -14.32
N PHE A 136 -4.74 -10.48 -13.04
CA PHE A 136 -4.21 -11.53 -12.21
C PHE A 136 -4.83 -11.46 -10.82
N VAL A 137 -5.22 -12.62 -10.31
CA VAL A 137 -5.75 -12.78 -8.97
C VAL A 137 -5.08 -13.94 -8.27
N GLN A 138 -4.82 -13.78 -6.97
CA GLN A 138 -4.29 -14.83 -6.13
C GLN A 138 -4.78 -14.66 -4.70
N ASP A 139 -5.20 -15.77 -4.10
CA ASP A 139 -5.48 -15.82 -2.67
C ASP A 139 -4.24 -16.34 -1.92
N MET A 140 -3.99 -15.77 -0.75
CA MET A 140 -2.97 -16.26 0.17
C MET A 140 -3.51 -16.33 1.60
N ILE A 141 -3.08 -17.35 2.35
CA ILE A 141 -3.36 -17.44 3.78
C ILE A 141 -2.30 -16.64 4.55
N TRP A 142 -2.76 -15.74 5.40
CA TRP A 142 -1.92 -14.91 6.23
C TRP A 142 -1.37 -15.71 7.41
N LYS A 143 -0.15 -16.21 7.27
CA LYS A 143 0.55 -16.92 8.35
C LYS A 143 1.40 -15.98 9.21
#